data_AF-A0A811S607-F1
#
_entry.id   AF-A0A811S607-F1
#
_cell.length_a   1.000
_cell.length_b   1.000
_cell.length_c   1.000
_cell.angle_alpha   90.00
_cell.angle_beta   90.00
_cell.angle_gamma   90.00
#
_symmetry.space_group_name_H-M   'P 1'
#
loop_
_entity.id
_entity.type
_entity.pdbx_description
1 polymer ?
#
loop_
_entity_poly.entity_id
_entity_poly.type
_entity_poly.pdbx_seq_one_letter_code
_entity_poly.pdbx_strand_id
1 'polypeptide(L)'
;MTASSGSAKCLGKQASKKIHLVFVGRRLGDAEIVYAATAKAEKELKWKFNMASLDPNENNMKSCRAKYGAEEMCTDMWNWASKNPYGYARSPYKSNIITHPSIPQ
;
A
#
# COMPACT_ATOMS: atom_id res chain seq x y z
N MET A 1 -18.76 15.67 4.25
CA MET A 1 -17.83 15.13 3.23
C MET A 1 -16.75 14.31 3.93
N THR A 2 -16.90 12.99 3.99
CA THR A 2 -15.92 12.09 4.63
C THR A 2 -14.95 11.58 3.57
N ALA A 3 -13.80 12.23 3.38
CA ALA A 3 -12.74 11.67 2.56
C ALA A 3 -12.23 10.37 3.21
N SER A 4 -12.02 9.32 2.41
CA SER A 4 -11.65 7.99 2.86
C SER A 4 -10.30 7.99 3.59
N SER A 5 -10.30 8.19 4.90
CA SER A 5 -9.12 8.13 5.76
C SER A 5 -8.59 6.70 5.98
N GLY A 6 -9.12 5.71 5.25
CA GLY A 6 -8.82 4.29 5.44
C GLY A 6 -7.33 3.98 5.35
N SER A 7 -6.66 4.46 4.29
CA SER A 7 -5.24 4.18 4.06
C SER A 7 -4.33 4.82 5.11
N ALA A 8 -4.59 6.08 5.48
CA ALA A 8 -3.81 6.76 6.53
C ALA A 8 -4.05 6.17 7.92
N LYS A 9 -5.28 5.74 8.21
CA LYS A 9 -5.61 5.05 9.46
C LYS A 9 -4.88 3.71 9.56
N CYS A 10 -4.88 2.94 8.48
CA CYS A 10 -4.21 1.66 8.38
C CYS A 10 -2.69 1.78 8.55
N LEU A 11 -2.05 2.75 7.88
CA LEU A 11 -0.62 3.03 8.07
C LEU A 11 -0.30 3.55 9.48
N GLY A 12 -1.16 4.38 10.07
CA GLY A 12 -0.97 4.85 11.44
C GLY A 12 -1.00 3.71 12.48
N LYS A 13 -1.85 2.70 12.25
CA LYS A 13 -1.86 1.45 13.04
C LYS A 13 -0.53 0.70 12.92
N GLN A 14 0.02 0.55 11.72
CA GLN A 14 1.30 -0.13 11.49
C GLN A 14 2.50 0.62 12.09
N ALA A 15 2.51 1.95 11.95
CA ALA A 15 3.57 2.80 12.48
C ALA A 15 3.51 3.01 13.99
N SER A 16 2.47 2.50 14.67
CA SER A 16 2.13 2.83 16.07
C SER A 16 2.15 4.35 16.35
N LYS A 17 1.87 5.15 15.32
CA LYS A 17 1.98 6.62 15.32
C LYS A 17 0.81 7.21 14.58
N LYS A 18 0.24 8.29 15.11
CA LYS A 18 -0.79 9.04 14.41
C LYS A 18 -0.15 9.80 13.24
N ILE A 19 -0.60 9.51 12.02
CA ILE A 19 -0.21 10.28 10.84
C ILE A 19 -0.95 11.61 10.89
N HIS A 20 -0.20 12.71 10.88
CA HIS A 20 -0.77 14.05 10.82
C HIS A 20 -1.32 14.30 9.42
N LEU A 21 -2.64 14.49 9.34
CA LEU A 21 -3.36 14.79 8.10
C LEU A 21 -3.88 16.22 8.16
N VAL A 22 -3.72 16.95 7.07
CA VAL A 22 -4.29 18.29 6.89
C VAL A 22 -5.20 18.24 5.66
N PHE A 23 -6.44 18.70 5.82
CA PHE A 23 -7.35 18.83 4.68
C PHE A 23 -6.96 20.06 3.87
N VAL A 24 -6.73 19.86 2.57
CA VAL A 24 -6.43 20.91 1.59
C VAL A 24 -7.49 20.89 0.48
N GLY A 25 -7.47 21.89 -0.39
CA GLY A 25 -8.39 21.97 -1.54
C GLY A 25 -8.30 20.71 -2.43
N ARG A 26 -9.37 20.43 -3.19
CA ARG A 26 -9.37 19.33 -4.15
C ARG A 26 -8.30 19.56 -5.23
N ARG A 27 -7.62 18.50 -5.62
CA ARG A 27 -6.73 18.54 -6.79
C ARG A 27 -7.57 18.49 -8.06
N LEU A 28 -7.27 19.35 -9.04
CA LEU A 28 -7.97 19.39 -10.32
C LEU A 28 -7.80 18.05 -11.04
N GLY A 29 -8.91 17.48 -11.52
CA GLY A 29 -8.94 16.19 -12.22
C GLY A 29 -9.18 14.97 -11.33
N ASP A 30 -9.20 15.10 -10.00
CA ASP A 30 -9.53 13.99 -9.11
C ASP A 30 -11.02 13.63 -9.22
N ALA A 31 -11.31 12.36 -9.54
CA ALA A 31 -12.65 11.79 -9.43
C ALA A 31 -13.04 11.56 -7.96
N GLU A 32 -14.35 11.54 -7.66
CA GLU A 32 -14.82 11.36 -6.28
C GLU A 32 -14.54 9.95 -5.73
N ILE A 33 -14.87 8.91 -6.49
CA ILE A 33 -14.67 7.50 -6.14
C ILE A 33 -14.34 6.73 -7.42
N VAL A 34 -13.34 5.85 -7.37
CA VAL A 34 -12.99 4.93 -8.47
C VAL A 34 -12.66 3.56 -7.90
N TYR A 35 -13.32 2.51 -8.41
CA TYR A 35 -13.05 1.11 -8.08
C TYR A 35 -13.25 0.21 -9.30
N ALA A 36 -12.62 -0.96 -9.32
CA ALA A 36 -12.68 -1.90 -10.44
C ALA A 36 -13.73 -2.99 -10.24
N ALA A 37 -14.47 -3.31 -11.29
CA ALA A 37 -15.27 -4.54 -11.35
C ALA A 37 -14.36 -5.71 -11.81
N THR A 38 -14.08 -6.67 -10.93
CA THR A 38 -13.08 -7.73 -11.19
C THR A 38 -13.65 -8.99 -11.85
N ALA A 39 -14.97 -9.08 -12.01
CA ALA A 39 -15.66 -10.29 -12.49
C ALA A 39 -15.24 -10.73 -13.91
N LYS A 40 -14.91 -9.78 -14.80
CA LYS A 40 -14.45 -10.11 -16.16
C LYS A 40 -13.06 -10.72 -16.17
N ALA A 41 -12.12 -10.09 -15.44
CA ALA A 41 -10.76 -10.61 -15.28
C ALA A 41 -10.76 -12.02 -14.67
N GLU A 42 -11.68 -12.26 -13.74
CA GLU A 42 -11.90 -13.57 -13.15
C GLU A 42 -12.30 -14.64 -14.16
N LYS A 43 -13.27 -14.32 -15.00
CA LYS A 43 -13.81 -15.26 -15.98
C LYS A 43 -12.82 -15.56 -17.09
N GLU A 44 -12.13 -14.53 -17.59
CA GLU A 44 -11.36 -14.62 -18.83
C GLU A 44 -9.89 -14.95 -18.60
N LEU A 45 -9.25 -14.36 -17.58
CA LEU A 45 -7.82 -14.57 -17.34
C LEU A 45 -7.53 -15.82 -16.53
N LYS A 46 -8.56 -16.47 -15.98
CA LYS A 46 -8.45 -17.61 -15.04
C LYS A 46 -7.38 -17.36 -13.98
N TRP A 47 -7.25 -16.11 -13.54
CA TRP A 47 -6.23 -15.67 -12.59
C TRP A 47 -6.60 -16.14 -11.18
N LYS A 48 -6.53 -17.46 -10.99
CA LYS A 48 -6.85 -18.16 -9.75
C LYS A 48 -5.60 -18.22 -8.89
N PHE A 49 -5.69 -17.79 -7.64
CA PHE A 49 -4.75 -18.23 -6.62
C PHE A 49 -5.36 -19.42 -5.88
N ASN A 50 -4.65 -20.55 -5.89
CA ASN A 50 -5.00 -21.75 -5.15
C ASN A 50 -4.78 -21.48 -3.66
N MET A 51 -5.74 -20.87 -2.98
CA MET A 51 -5.88 -21.09 -1.54
C MET A 51 -6.95 -22.15 -1.41
N ALA A 52 -6.57 -23.38 -1.07
CA ALA A 52 -7.49 -24.27 -0.37
C ALA A 52 -8.10 -23.43 0.76
N SER A 53 -9.42 -23.31 0.80
CA SER A 53 -10.06 -22.84 2.02
C SER A 53 -9.59 -23.79 3.13
N LEU A 54 -9.10 -23.24 4.25
CA LEU A 54 -8.88 -24.07 5.44
C LEU A 54 -10.21 -24.62 5.98
N ASP A 55 -11.34 -24.11 5.47
CA ASP A 55 -12.68 -24.56 5.77
C ASP A 55 -13.17 -25.55 4.69
N PRO A 56 -13.34 -26.84 5.02
CA PRO A 56 -13.81 -27.86 4.08
C PRO A 56 -15.29 -27.72 3.69
N ASN A 57 -16.04 -26.76 4.27
CA ASN A 57 -17.48 -26.57 4.07
C ASN A 57 -17.85 -25.24 3.36
N GLU A 58 -16.87 -24.50 2.84
CA GLU A 58 -17.17 -23.30 2.04
C GLU A 58 -17.38 -23.72 0.57
N ASN A 59 -18.58 -23.46 0.04
CA ASN A 59 -18.92 -23.67 -1.37
C ASN A 59 -17.96 -22.87 -2.26
N ASN A 60 -16.97 -23.58 -2.79
CA ASN A 60 -15.79 -23.05 -3.46
C ASN A 60 -16.14 -22.45 -4.83
N MET A 61 -16.65 -21.23 -4.82
CA MET A 61 -16.47 -20.29 -5.92
C MET A 61 -15.40 -19.29 -5.49
N LYS A 62 -14.13 -19.72 -5.42
CA LYS A 62 -13.01 -18.80 -5.19
C LYS A 62 -12.77 -17.98 -6.45
N SER A 63 -13.49 -16.87 -6.45
CA SER A 63 -13.41 -15.77 -7.39
C SER A 63 -11.97 -15.27 -7.53
N CYS A 64 -11.56 -14.84 -8.73
CA CYS A 64 -10.24 -14.26 -8.97
C CYS A 64 -10.18 -12.88 -8.31
N ARG A 65 -10.01 -12.89 -6.99
CA ARG A 65 -9.84 -11.71 -6.15
C ARG A 65 -8.36 -11.50 -5.88
N ALA A 66 -7.98 -10.24 -5.68
CA ALA A 66 -6.66 -9.92 -5.14
C ALA A 66 -6.41 -10.75 -3.88
N LYS A 67 -5.24 -11.41 -3.81
CA LYS A 67 -4.87 -12.31 -2.72
C LYS A 67 -4.77 -11.60 -1.38
N TYR A 68 -4.31 -10.36 -1.40
CA TYR A 68 -4.01 -9.56 -0.21
C TYR A 68 -5.02 -8.43 -0.10
N GLY A 69 -5.50 -8.18 1.13
CA GLY A 69 -6.39 -7.08 1.44
C GLY A 69 -5.63 -5.79 1.76
N ALA A 70 -6.39 -4.75 2.12
CA ALA A 70 -5.82 -3.45 2.43
C ALA A 70 -4.92 -3.46 3.68
N GLU A 71 -5.16 -4.34 4.66
CA GLU A 71 -4.33 -4.43 5.87
C GLU A 71 -2.95 -5.02 5.58
N GLU A 72 -2.88 -6.09 4.79
CA GLU A 72 -1.63 -6.70 4.33
C GLU A 72 -0.84 -5.71 3.47
N MET A 73 -1.51 -4.98 2.58
CA MET A 73 -0.89 -3.91 1.79
C MET A 73 -0.22 -2.85 2.67
N CYS A 74 -0.88 -2.39 3.75
CA CYS A 74 -0.28 -1.42 4.67
C CYS A 74 0.91 -2.01 5.42
N THR A 75 0.82 -3.28 5.81
CA THR A 75 1.88 -3.98 6.54
C THR A 75 3.13 -4.08 5.68
N ASP A 76 3.00 -4.53 4.43
CA ASP A 76 4.12 -4.65 3.49
C ASP A 76 4.72 -3.28 3.16
N MET A 77 3.86 -2.28 2.93
CA MET A 77 4.30 -0.90 2.71
C MET A 77 5.11 -0.35 3.89
N TRP A 78 4.61 -0.51 5.12
CA TRP A 78 5.30 -0.04 6.32
C TRP A 78 6.60 -0.81 6.57
N ASN A 79 6.61 -2.13 6.37
CA ASN A 79 7.80 -2.96 6.49
C ASN A 79 8.91 -2.50 5.54
N TRP A 80 8.56 -2.17 4.30
CA TRP A 80 9.51 -1.62 3.34
C TRP A 80 9.99 -0.23 3.76
N ALA A 81 9.07 0.71 4.02
CA ALA A 81 9.40 2.09 4.33
C ALA A 81 10.22 2.24 5.63
N SER A 82 9.92 1.45 6.66
CA SER A 82 10.64 1.47 7.93
C SER A 82 12.08 0.95 7.82
N LYS A 83 12.31 -0.07 6.99
CA LYS A 83 13.66 -0.62 6.75
C LYS A 83 14.48 0.21 5.77
N ASN A 84 13.82 0.99 4.91
CA ASN A 84 14.45 1.75 3.83
C ASN A 84 14.03 3.23 3.89
N PRO A 85 14.46 3.97 4.94
CA PRO A 85 14.04 5.37 5.13
C PRO A 85 14.50 6.32 4.01
N TYR A 86 15.52 5.92 3.24
CA TYR A 86 16.03 6.66 2.08
C TYR A 86 15.70 5.97 0.74
N GLY A 87 14.71 5.07 0.75
CA GLY A 87 14.36 4.25 -0.40
C GLY A 87 15.53 3.37 -0.84
N TYR A 88 15.77 3.31 -2.15
CA TYR A 88 16.88 2.54 -2.73
C TYR A 88 18.25 3.23 -2.57
N ALA A 89 18.31 4.51 -2.15
CA ALA A 89 19.56 5.21 -1.95
C ALA A 89 20.27 4.71 -0.67
N ARG A 90 21.61 4.75 -0.66
CA ARG A 90 22.38 4.46 0.55
C ARG A 90 22.15 5.58 1.58
N SER A 91 22.04 5.19 2.85
CA SER A 91 21.96 6.14 3.96
C SER A 91 23.13 7.14 3.88
N PRO A 92 22.86 8.46 3.93
CA PRO A 92 23.92 9.47 3.92
C PRO A 92 24.84 9.38 5.15
N TYR A 93 24.47 8.57 6.16
CA TYR A 93 25.22 8.39 7.40
C TYR A 93 26.02 7.07 7.47
N LYS A 94 25.96 6.21 6.45
CA LYS A 94 26.73 4.94 6.40
C LYS A 94 27.91 4.98 5.42
N SER A 95 28.65 6.08 5.43
CA SER A 95 30.00 6.12 4.86
C SER A 95 30.88 7.05 5.68
N ASN A 96 31.68 6.48 6.58
CA ASN A 96 32.98 7.07 6.85
C ASN A 96 33.73 7.07 5.50
N ILE A 97 34.22 8.24 5.07
CA ILE A 97 35.16 8.55 3.95
C ILE A 97 34.58 9.56 2.93
N ILE A 98 35.08 10.80 3.09
CA ILE A 98 35.28 11.95 2.18
C ILE A 98 34.03 12.65 1.62
N THR A 99 33.77 13.84 2.19
CA THR A 99 32.94 14.90 1.60
C THR A 99 33.42 15.23 0.19
N HIS A 100 32.58 14.98 -0.83
CA HIS A 100 32.73 15.64 -2.12
C HIS A 100 32.11 17.05 -1.99
N PRO A 101 32.85 18.13 -2.25
CA PRO A 101 32.31 19.48 -2.15
C PRO A 101 31.35 19.75 -3.32
N SER A 102 30.36 20.60 -3.07
CA SER A 102 29.48 21.29 -4.03
C SER A 102 28.09 20.69 -4.26
N ILE A 103 27.18 20.89 -3.31
CA ILE A 103 25.81 21.26 -3.64
C ILE A 103 25.49 22.51 -2.80
N PRO A 104 25.41 23.71 -3.41
CA PRO A 104 25.05 24.93 -2.70
C PRO A 104 23.56 24.88 -2.31
N GLN A 105 23.26 25.41 -1.13
CA GLN A 105 21.90 25.65 -0.66
C GLN A 105 21.22 26.73 -1.49
#